data_AF-A0A161HGC5-F1
#
_entry.id   AF-A0A161HGC5-F1
#
_cell.length_a   1.000
_cell.length_b   1.000
_cell.length_c   1.000
_cell.angle_alpha   90.00
_cell.angle_beta   90.00
_cell.angle_gamma   90.00
#
_symmetry.space_group_name_H-M   'P 1'
#
loop_
_entity.id
_entity.type
_entity.pdbx_description
1 polymer ?
#
loop_
_entity_poly.entity_id
_entity_poly.type
_entity_poly.pdbx_seq_one_letter_code
_entity_poly.pdbx_strand_id
1 'polypeptide(L)'
;MRATQLLARSERLLASEVLANARQLKLAQETNVEAPQKGDAVTSTESASRDPFYAQLPSPLRKFFEKYPPSPFRKYSDKPTSTHAEDANPFLPNKHPITNSWHDPKYSLRRQADLYKMAYRFGVTHLLPKLGNGKTFYEEKYLTKTPPAGAMAFKLSKGERIAPIRQKEVDTAIAKADETIAKARGTKFLRKIEKKNNQGKRFV
;
A
#
# COMPACT_ATOMS: atom_id res chain seq x y z
N MET A 1 57.54 44.62 31.37
CA MET A 1 58.34 43.36 31.43
C MET A 1 57.66 42.20 32.17
N ARG A 2 56.74 42.41 33.15
CA ARG A 2 56.13 41.29 33.93
C ARG A 2 54.89 40.61 33.30
N ALA A 3 54.22 41.24 32.33
CA ALA A 3 52.99 40.69 31.74
C ALA A 3 53.24 39.52 30.76
N THR A 4 54.35 39.55 30.03
CA THR A 4 54.72 38.50 29.06
C THR A 4 55.15 37.20 29.73
N GLN A 5 55.74 37.26 30.93
CA GLN A 5 56.13 36.07 31.71
C GLN A 5 54.93 35.32 32.30
N LEU A 6 53.82 36.01 32.60
CA LEU A 6 52.60 35.38 33.13
C LEU A 6 51.82 34.63 32.05
N LEU A 7 51.74 35.20 30.84
CA LEU A 7 51.09 34.57 29.67
C LEU A 7 51.83 33.32 29.20
N ALA A 8 53.17 33.35 29.15
CA ALA A 8 53.98 32.17 28.84
C ALA A 8 53.88 31.06 29.92
N ARG A 9 53.56 31.43 31.17
CA ARG A 9 53.36 30.47 32.27
C ARG A 9 51.97 29.82 32.18
N SER A 10 50.92 30.57 31.82
CA SER A 10 49.57 30.00 31.63
C SER A 10 49.51 29.05 30.43
N GLU A 11 50.19 29.37 29.32
CA GLU A 11 50.21 28.50 28.14
C GLU A 11 50.94 27.17 28.39
N ARG A 12 52.01 27.19 29.19
CA ARG A 12 52.73 25.97 29.58
C ARG A 12 51.92 25.08 30.52
N LEU A 13 51.13 25.66 31.42
CA LEU A 13 50.24 24.92 32.31
C LEU A 13 49.14 24.21 31.50
N LEU A 14 48.52 24.91 30.55
CA LEU A 14 47.52 24.33 29.64
C LEU A 14 48.10 23.20 28.78
N ALA A 15 49.32 23.34 28.25
CA ALA A 15 49.97 22.29 27.48
C ALA A 15 50.27 21.03 28.32
N SER A 16 50.64 21.21 29.59
CA SER A 16 50.90 20.08 30.50
C SER A 16 49.63 19.32 30.89
N GLU A 17 48.51 20.02 31.06
CA GLU A 17 47.21 19.43 31.35
C GLU A 17 46.67 18.65 30.14
N VAL A 18 46.82 19.19 28.93
CA VAL A 18 46.42 18.50 27.69
C VAL A 18 47.21 17.20 27.51
N LEU A 19 48.52 17.20 27.81
CA LEU A 19 49.35 15.99 27.74
C LEU A 19 49.00 14.97 28.84
N ALA A 20 48.62 15.41 30.04
CA ALA A 20 48.17 14.52 31.10
C ALA A 20 46.85 13.83 30.74
N ASN A 21 45.90 14.58 30.17
CA ASN A 21 44.61 14.05 29.71
C ASN A 21 44.79 13.05 28.55
N ALA A 22 45.70 13.34 27.61
CA ALA A 22 46.02 12.41 26.52
C ALA A 22 46.64 11.09 27.03
N ARG A 23 47.49 11.14 28.07
CA ARG A 23 48.04 9.94 28.72
C ARG A 23 46.98 9.12 29.43
N GLN A 24 46.03 9.76 30.12
CA GLN A 24 44.92 9.06 30.77
C GLN A 24 44.01 8.36 29.75
N LEU A 25 43.73 9.00 28.61
CA LEU A 25 42.96 8.36 27.53
C LEU A 25 43.69 7.16 26.93
N LYS A 26 45.02 7.24 26.77
CA LYS A 26 45.82 6.13 26.24
C LYS A 26 45.87 4.93 27.20
N LEU A 27 46.06 5.20 28.51
CA LEU A 27 46.01 4.15 29.53
C LEU A 27 44.63 3.49 29.63
N ALA A 28 43.55 4.25 29.47
CA ALA A 28 42.18 3.70 29.44
C ALA A 28 41.89 2.81 28.22
N GLN A 29 42.60 3.02 27.11
CA GLN A 29 42.52 2.15 25.93
C GLN A 29 43.35 0.87 26.10
N GLU A 30 44.47 0.95 26.83
CA GLU A 30 45.36 -0.19 27.07
C GLU A 30 44.78 -1.18 28.11
N THR A 31 43.91 -0.74 29.03
CA THR A 31 43.24 -1.64 30.00
C THR A 31 42.09 -2.46 29.40
N ASN A 32 41.71 -2.26 28.13
CA ASN A 32 40.65 -3.01 27.45
C ASN A 32 41.16 -4.13 26.53
N VAL A 33 42.45 -4.48 26.60
CA VAL A 33 43.02 -5.63 25.88
C VAL A 33 43.28 -6.76 26.88
N GLU A 34 42.21 -7.37 27.34
CA GLU A 34 42.27 -8.62 28.11
C GLU A 34 42.26 -9.80 27.12
N ALA A 35 43.20 -10.72 27.33
CA ALA A 35 43.58 -11.79 26.41
C ALA A 35 42.44 -12.78 26.08
N PRO A 36 42.44 -13.42 24.89
CA PRO A 36 41.45 -14.42 24.53
C PRO A 36 41.68 -15.72 25.31
N GLN A 37 40.80 -16.02 26.25
CA GLN A 37 40.71 -17.36 26.84
C GLN A 37 40.07 -18.34 25.85
N LYS A 38 40.71 -19.50 25.73
CA LYS A 38 40.35 -20.63 24.89
C LYS A 38 39.40 -21.52 25.68
N GLY A 39 38.14 -21.64 25.25
CA GLY A 39 37.18 -22.58 25.84
C GLY A 39 35.72 -22.24 25.60
N ASP A 40 35.05 -23.14 24.87
CA ASP A 40 33.66 -23.55 25.02
C ASP A 40 32.49 -22.66 24.54
N ALA A 41 31.67 -23.31 23.70
CA ALA A 41 30.24 -23.08 23.47
C ALA A 41 29.78 -21.66 23.10
N VAL A 42 29.59 -21.44 21.79
CA VAL A 42 28.78 -20.34 21.24
C VAL A 42 27.31 -20.60 21.56
N THR A 43 26.94 -20.34 22.81
CA THR A 43 25.57 -20.10 23.25
C THR A 43 25.50 -18.63 23.64
N SER A 44 24.75 -17.86 22.84
CA SER A 44 24.12 -16.60 23.25
C SER A 44 25.02 -15.56 23.93
N THR A 45 25.83 -14.83 23.17
CA THR A 45 26.24 -13.47 23.57
C THR A 45 25.07 -12.52 23.31
N GLU A 46 24.10 -12.59 24.21
CA GLU A 46 23.42 -11.49 24.89
C GLU A 46 23.22 -10.18 24.10
N SER A 47 22.02 -9.85 23.60
CA SER A 47 20.92 -9.24 24.39
C SER A 47 21.25 -7.94 25.16
N ALA A 48 22.43 -7.33 24.98
CA ALA A 48 22.85 -6.17 25.75
C ALA A 48 22.50 -4.79 25.13
N SER A 49 21.81 -4.74 23.98
CA SER A 49 21.29 -3.48 23.41
C SER A 49 19.97 -3.66 22.66
N ARG A 50 19.12 -4.58 23.11
CA ARG A 50 17.77 -4.70 22.54
C ARG A 50 16.85 -3.72 23.24
N ASP A 51 16.49 -2.64 22.52
CA ASP A 51 15.51 -1.67 22.99
C ASP A 51 14.28 -2.41 23.56
N PRO A 52 13.79 -2.04 24.76
CA PRO A 52 12.67 -2.73 25.39
C PRO A 52 11.41 -2.72 24.52
N PHE A 53 11.26 -1.67 23.69
CA PHE A 53 10.18 -1.54 22.73
C PHE A 53 10.24 -2.58 21.60
N TYR A 54 11.45 -2.97 21.15
CA TYR A 54 11.61 -3.99 20.12
C TYR A 54 11.20 -5.38 20.65
N ALA A 55 11.46 -5.65 21.94
CA ALA A 55 11.05 -6.89 22.58
C ALA A 55 9.52 -7.06 22.64
N GLN A 56 8.78 -5.95 22.75
CA GLN A 56 7.31 -5.91 22.80
C GLN A 56 6.63 -6.19 21.45
N LEU A 57 7.38 -6.15 20.33
CA LEU A 57 6.82 -6.43 19.01
C LEU A 57 6.30 -7.88 18.90
N PRO A 58 5.24 -8.10 18.11
CA PRO A 58 4.74 -9.45 17.85
C PRO A 58 5.83 -10.35 17.30
N SER A 59 5.89 -11.60 17.80
CA SER A 59 6.95 -12.54 17.43
C SER A 59 7.12 -12.76 15.92
N PRO A 60 6.07 -12.78 15.06
CA PRO A 60 6.28 -12.95 13.62
C PRO A 60 6.91 -11.72 12.98
N LEU A 61 6.57 -10.51 13.46
CA LEU A 61 7.14 -9.26 12.98
C LEU A 61 8.60 -9.14 13.42
N ARG A 62 8.90 -9.51 14.66
CA ARG A 62 10.27 -9.57 15.19
C ARG A 62 11.16 -10.52 14.36
N LYS A 63 10.70 -11.76 14.14
CA LYS A 63 11.40 -12.75 13.31
C LYS A 63 11.59 -12.28 11.87
N PHE A 64 10.64 -11.51 11.34
CA PHE A 64 10.79 -10.91 10.01
C PHE A 64 11.98 -9.95 9.98
N PHE A 65 12.06 -9.01 10.92
CA PHE A 65 13.17 -8.05 10.99
C PHE A 65 14.53 -8.69 11.31
N GLU A 66 14.54 -9.78 12.08
CA GLU A 66 15.77 -10.57 12.30
C GLU A 66 16.30 -11.16 10.98
N LYS A 67 15.41 -11.65 10.12
CA LYS A 67 15.77 -12.27 8.85
C LYS A 67 15.98 -11.25 7.71
N TYR A 68 15.22 -10.17 7.73
CA TYR A 68 15.19 -9.13 6.72
C TYR A 68 15.34 -7.76 7.41
N PRO A 69 16.58 -7.34 7.73
CA PRO A 69 16.80 -6.11 8.48
C PRO A 69 16.45 -4.88 7.63
N PRO A 70 15.85 -3.83 8.24
CA PRO A 70 15.51 -2.59 7.53
C PRO A 70 16.74 -1.70 7.28
N SER A 71 16.54 -0.57 6.62
CA SER A 71 17.59 0.45 6.42
C SER A 71 18.09 0.97 7.78
N PRO A 72 19.40 1.24 7.98
CA PRO A 72 20.48 1.35 6.99
C PRO A 72 21.11 0.01 6.55
N PHE A 73 20.85 -1.10 7.24
CA PHE A 73 21.55 -2.36 7.01
C PHE A 73 21.31 -2.94 5.62
N ARG A 74 20.05 -2.91 5.16
CA ARG A 74 19.68 -3.40 3.83
C ARG A 74 18.56 -2.56 3.22
N LYS A 75 18.69 -2.28 1.93
CA LYS A 75 17.64 -1.64 1.13
C LYS A 75 17.13 -2.66 0.12
N TYR A 76 15.83 -2.92 0.16
CA TYR A 76 15.18 -3.86 -0.75
C TYR A 76 14.65 -3.12 -1.98
N SER A 77 14.66 -3.79 -3.13
CA SER A 77 14.13 -3.24 -4.36
C SER A 77 12.60 -3.09 -4.33
N ASP A 78 12.11 -2.02 -4.95
CA ASP A 78 10.68 -1.78 -5.17
C ASP A 78 10.10 -2.59 -6.34
N LYS A 79 10.99 -3.14 -7.17
CA LYS A 79 10.66 -3.88 -8.38
C LYS A 79 11.13 -5.33 -8.23
N PRO A 80 10.49 -6.28 -8.93
CA PRO A 80 10.98 -7.65 -8.96
C PRO A 80 12.40 -7.70 -9.52
N THR A 81 13.30 -8.38 -8.80
CA THR A 81 14.72 -8.54 -9.18
C THR A 81 15.04 -10.02 -9.41
N SER A 82 16.30 -10.33 -9.67
CA SER A 82 16.81 -11.70 -9.72
C SER A 82 16.73 -12.39 -8.34
N THR A 83 16.36 -13.67 -8.30
CA THR A 83 16.24 -14.44 -7.05
C THR A 83 17.53 -14.51 -6.23
N HIS A 84 18.70 -14.43 -6.86
CA HIS A 84 20.01 -14.46 -6.19
C HIS A 84 20.50 -13.09 -5.74
N ALA A 85 19.80 -12.01 -6.11
CA ALA A 85 20.24 -10.66 -5.78
C ALA A 85 20.09 -10.38 -4.27
N GLU A 86 21.04 -9.67 -3.70
CA GLU A 86 21.01 -9.28 -2.29
C GLU A 86 19.95 -8.21 -2.02
N ASP A 87 19.50 -7.45 -3.00
CA ASP A 87 18.42 -6.48 -2.85
C ASP A 87 17.01 -7.08 -3.08
N ALA A 88 16.93 -8.40 -3.32
CA ALA A 88 15.69 -9.08 -3.65
C ALA A 88 14.65 -8.96 -2.52
N ASN A 89 13.52 -8.34 -2.86
CA ASN A 89 12.42 -8.11 -1.92
C ASN A 89 11.70 -9.43 -1.60
N PRO A 90 11.51 -9.79 -0.31
CA PRO A 90 10.84 -11.03 0.09
C PRO A 90 9.33 -11.07 -0.21
N PHE A 91 8.72 -9.92 -0.49
CA PHE A 91 7.28 -9.78 -0.78
C PHE A 91 6.95 -9.83 -2.27
N LEU A 92 7.94 -9.64 -3.14
CA LEU A 92 7.76 -9.66 -4.59
C LEU A 92 8.08 -11.05 -5.16
N PRO A 93 7.37 -11.49 -6.21
CA PRO A 93 7.82 -12.62 -7.01
C PRO A 93 9.11 -12.20 -7.74
N ASN A 94 10.19 -12.94 -7.54
CA ASN A 94 11.48 -12.65 -8.16
C ASN A 94 11.76 -13.65 -9.30
N LYS A 95 12.47 -13.21 -10.33
CA LYS A 95 12.74 -14.03 -11.51
C LYS A 95 14.07 -14.77 -11.32
N HIS A 96 14.11 -16.06 -11.57
CA HIS A 96 15.35 -16.82 -11.53
C HIS A 96 16.18 -16.55 -12.79
N PRO A 97 17.49 -16.25 -12.70
CA PRO A 97 18.27 -15.79 -13.86
C PRO A 97 18.54 -16.90 -14.89
N ILE A 98 18.72 -18.15 -14.44
CA ILE A 98 19.03 -19.29 -15.34
C ILE A 98 17.75 -19.82 -16.01
N THR A 99 16.78 -20.28 -15.22
CA THR A 99 15.52 -20.86 -15.73
C THR A 99 14.53 -19.83 -16.26
N ASN A 100 14.77 -18.53 -16.05
CA ASN A 100 13.85 -17.43 -16.39
C ASN A 100 12.43 -17.56 -15.81
N SER A 101 12.24 -18.46 -14.86
CA SER A 101 10.94 -18.72 -14.23
C SER A 101 10.71 -17.76 -13.06
N TRP A 102 9.46 -17.38 -12.85
CA TRP A 102 9.07 -16.56 -11.70
C TRP A 102 8.91 -17.43 -10.47
N HIS A 103 9.64 -17.09 -9.41
CA HIS A 103 9.46 -17.73 -8.12
C HIS A 103 8.37 -17.02 -7.33
N ASP A 104 7.58 -17.79 -6.61
CA ASP A 104 6.65 -17.23 -5.63
C ASP A 104 7.38 -16.36 -4.61
N PRO A 105 6.73 -15.31 -4.09
CA PRO A 105 7.32 -14.48 -3.05
C PRO A 105 7.64 -15.32 -1.81
N LYS A 106 8.76 -15.02 -1.15
CA LYS A 106 9.21 -15.75 0.06
C LYS A 106 8.18 -15.71 1.19
N TYR A 107 7.39 -14.64 1.25
CA TYR A 107 6.18 -14.57 2.07
C TYR A 107 4.95 -14.53 1.17
N SER A 108 3.98 -15.40 1.43
CA SER A 108 2.69 -15.38 0.71
C SER A 108 1.89 -14.13 1.04
N LEU A 109 0.97 -13.74 0.15
CA LEU A 109 0.15 -12.52 0.29
C LEU A 109 -0.64 -12.42 1.60
N ARG A 110 -0.99 -13.56 2.22
CA ARG A 110 -1.59 -13.61 3.56
C ARG A 110 -0.59 -13.16 4.63
N ARG A 111 0.59 -13.80 4.67
CA ARG A 111 1.64 -13.50 5.65
C ARG A 111 2.15 -12.06 5.50
N GLN A 112 2.27 -11.58 4.27
CA GLN A 112 2.58 -10.17 3.99
C GLN A 112 1.55 -9.23 4.63
N ALA A 113 0.25 -9.54 4.49
CA ALA A 113 -0.81 -8.75 5.08
C ALA A 113 -0.80 -8.80 6.62
N ASP A 114 -0.55 -9.96 7.20
CA ASP A 114 -0.45 -10.09 8.66
C ASP A 114 0.72 -9.25 9.20
N LEU A 115 1.89 -9.34 8.56
CA LEU A 115 3.06 -8.52 8.90
C LEU A 115 2.76 -7.02 8.78
N TYR A 116 2.13 -6.60 7.68
CA TYR A 116 1.77 -5.20 7.48
C TYR A 116 0.78 -4.71 8.53
N LYS A 117 -0.28 -5.46 8.83
CA LYS A 117 -1.27 -5.09 9.85
C LYS A 117 -0.64 -4.99 11.24
N MET A 118 0.27 -5.91 11.58
CA MET A 118 1.04 -5.83 12.82
C MET A 118 1.92 -4.57 12.81
N ALA A 119 2.67 -4.32 11.74
CA ALA A 119 3.51 -3.13 11.63
C ALA A 119 2.69 -1.82 11.70
N TYR A 120 1.50 -1.77 11.10
CA TYR A 120 0.59 -0.63 11.15
C TYR A 120 0.14 -0.34 12.58
N ARG A 121 -0.23 -1.37 13.34
CA ARG A 121 -0.61 -1.21 14.76
C ARG A 121 0.53 -0.63 15.61
N PHE A 122 1.78 -0.96 15.31
CA PHE A 122 2.95 -0.49 16.04
C PHE A 122 3.63 0.73 15.39
N GLY A 123 3.09 1.29 14.30
CA GLY A 123 3.65 2.47 13.62
C GLY A 123 4.95 2.23 12.84
N VAL A 124 5.32 0.97 12.58
CA VAL A 124 6.61 0.59 11.95
C VAL A 124 6.47 0.12 10.50
N THR A 125 5.42 0.57 9.79
CA THR A 125 5.12 0.16 8.40
C THR A 125 6.20 0.58 7.42
N HIS A 126 6.78 1.76 7.60
CA HIS A 126 7.82 2.34 6.74
C HIS A 126 9.13 1.54 6.74
N LEU A 127 9.36 0.68 7.74
CA LEU A 127 10.52 -0.20 7.83
C LEU A 127 10.35 -1.49 7.02
N LEU A 128 9.12 -1.84 6.64
CA LEU A 128 8.87 -3.01 5.81
C LEU A 128 9.25 -2.72 4.34
N PRO A 129 9.71 -3.74 3.60
CA PRO A 129 9.89 -3.59 2.17
C PRO A 129 8.54 -3.41 1.47
N LYS A 130 8.57 -2.84 0.27
CA LYS A 130 7.36 -2.59 -0.52
C LYS A 130 6.56 -3.87 -0.73
N LEU A 131 5.26 -3.79 -0.50
CA LEU A 131 4.34 -4.91 -0.67
C LEU A 131 4.14 -5.28 -2.14
N GLY A 132 3.87 -6.57 -2.39
CA GLY A 132 3.50 -7.05 -3.71
C GLY A 132 2.13 -6.57 -4.16
N ASN A 133 1.97 -6.47 -5.49
CA ASN A 133 0.70 -6.25 -6.17
C ASN A 133 -0.04 -4.95 -5.79
N GLY A 134 0.68 -3.92 -5.33
CA GLY A 134 0.10 -2.62 -4.99
C GLY A 134 -0.96 -2.68 -3.88
N LYS A 135 -0.86 -3.67 -2.99
CA LYS A 135 -1.85 -3.89 -1.95
C LYS A 135 -1.78 -2.78 -0.88
N THR A 136 -2.86 -2.02 -0.76
CA THR A 136 -3.04 -0.98 0.26
C THR A 136 -3.93 -1.46 1.41
N PHE A 137 -3.81 -0.81 2.57
CA PHE A 137 -4.54 -1.17 3.79
C PHE A 137 -5.23 0.04 4.42
N TYR A 138 -6.25 -0.22 5.25
CA TYR A 138 -6.98 0.78 6.04
C TYR A 138 -7.32 2.05 5.27
N GLU A 139 -6.92 3.23 5.77
CA GLU A 139 -7.23 4.55 5.24
C GLU A 139 -6.77 4.71 3.79
N GLU A 140 -5.52 4.35 3.49
CA GLU A 140 -4.98 4.42 2.12
C GLU A 140 -5.85 3.64 1.14
N LYS A 141 -6.32 2.47 1.54
CA LYS A 141 -7.23 1.66 0.72
C LYS A 141 -8.57 2.35 0.48
N TYR A 142 -9.16 2.99 1.49
CA TYR A 142 -10.42 3.69 1.31
C TYR A 142 -10.28 4.92 0.41
N LEU A 143 -9.21 5.70 0.60
CA LEU A 143 -8.94 6.92 -0.16
C LEU A 143 -8.61 6.64 -1.64
N THR A 144 -7.87 5.57 -1.92
CA THR A 144 -7.41 5.25 -3.28
C THR A 144 -8.35 4.33 -4.06
N LYS A 145 -9.35 3.71 -3.42
CA LYS A 145 -10.21 2.71 -4.06
C LYS A 145 -11.10 3.38 -5.12
N THR A 146 -10.93 2.95 -6.36
CA THR A 146 -11.89 3.25 -7.42
C THR A 146 -13.17 2.42 -7.22
N PRO A 147 -14.37 3.03 -7.27
CA PRO A 147 -15.61 2.27 -7.18
C PRO A 147 -15.74 1.31 -8.37
N PRO A 148 -16.29 0.10 -8.18
CA PRO A 148 -16.43 -0.86 -9.27
C PRO A 148 -17.41 -0.33 -10.32
N ALA A 149 -17.19 -0.69 -11.58
CA ALA A 149 -17.99 -0.20 -12.70
C ALA A 149 -19.51 -0.41 -12.50
N GLY A 150 -19.92 -1.54 -11.91
CA GLY A 150 -21.33 -1.81 -11.63
C GLY A 150 -21.98 -0.93 -10.57
N ALA A 151 -21.19 -0.34 -9.64
CA ALA A 151 -21.70 0.64 -8.68
C ALA A 151 -21.86 2.03 -9.32
N MET A 152 -21.01 2.36 -10.31
CA MET A 152 -21.09 3.62 -11.05
C MET A 152 -22.15 3.57 -12.16
N ALA A 153 -22.20 2.46 -12.88
CA ALA A 153 -23.06 2.23 -14.04
C ALA A 153 -23.59 0.79 -14.00
N PHE A 154 -24.77 0.62 -13.40
CA PHE A 154 -25.45 -0.67 -13.38
C PHE A 154 -26.00 -1.00 -14.77
N LYS A 155 -25.85 -2.25 -15.20
CA LYS A 155 -26.16 -2.70 -16.58
C LYS A 155 -27.66 -2.69 -16.92
N LEU A 156 -28.56 -2.43 -15.95
CA LEU A 156 -30.01 -2.63 -16.02
C LEU A 156 -30.43 -4.04 -16.47
N SER A 157 -31.63 -4.47 -16.08
CA SER A 157 -32.19 -5.71 -16.63
C SER A 157 -32.46 -5.56 -18.13
N LYS A 158 -32.50 -6.67 -18.88
CA LYS A 158 -32.89 -6.64 -20.31
C LYS A 158 -34.28 -6.02 -20.49
N GLY A 159 -35.21 -6.28 -19.57
CA GLY A 159 -36.56 -5.70 -19.59
C GLY A 159 -36.54 -4.18 -19.48
N GLU A 160 -35.79 -3.65 -18.51
CA GLU A 160 -35.66 -2.21 -18.28
C GLU A 160 -34.96 -1.50 -19.44
N ARG A 161 -33.92 -2.12 -20.02
CA ARG A 161 -33.23 -1.58 -21.19
C ARG A 161 -34.14 -1.48 -22.42
N ILE A 162 -35.07 -2.41 -22.59
CA ILE A 162 -35.97 -2.48 -23.74
C ILE A 162 -37.28 -1.73 -23.48
N ALA A 163 -37.67 -1.51 -22.21
CA ALA A 163 -38.86 -0.79 -21.82
C ALA A 163 -39.08 0.55 -22.56
N PRO A 164 -38.08 1.44 -22.70
CA PRO A 164 -38.28 2.70 -23.43
C PRO A 164 -38.53 2.49 -24.93
N ILE A 165 -37.97 1.43 -25.52
CA ILE A 165 -38.22 1.08 -26.93
C ILE A 165 -39.66 0.60 -27.09
N ARG A 166 -40.11 -0.31 -26.22
CA ARG A 166 -41.49 -0.81 -26.22
C ARG A 166 -42.51 0.29 -25.97
N GLN A 167 -42.23 1.23 -25.07
CA GLN A 167 -43.10 2.38 -24.83
C GLN A 167 -43.28 3.21 -26.10
N LYS A 168 -42.19 3.52 -26.81
CA LYS A 168 -42.26 4.23 -28.09
C LYS A 168 -43.05 3.45 -29.15
N GLU A 169 -42.89 2.13 -29.22
CA GLU A 169 -43.67 1.28 -30.14
C GLU A 169 -45.17 1.32 -29.80
N VAL A 170 -45.52 1.26 -28.51
CA VAL A 170 -46.91 1.38 -28.04
C VAL A 170 -47.48 2.75 -28.37
N ASP A 171 -46.76 3.83 -28.06
CA ASP A 171 -47.22 5.21 -28.32
C ASP A 171 -47.47 5.45 -29.82
N THR A 172 -46.56 4.96 -30.68
CA THR A 172 -46.72 5.08 -32.14
C THR A 172 -47.88 4.22 -32.67
N ALA A 173 -48.12 3.05 -32.07
CA ALA A 173 -49.26 2.21 -32.43
C ALA A 173 -50.59 2.84 -32.00
N ILE A 174 -50.65 3.45 -30.81
CA ILE A 174 -51.83 4.18 -30.32
C ILE A 174 -52.14 5.36 -31.23
N ALA A 175 -51.13 6.16 -31.60
CA ALA A 175 -51.32 7.30 -32.49
C ALA A 175 -51.89 6.90 -33.86
N LYS A 176 -51.49 5.74 -34.39
CA LYS A 176 -51.97 5.21 -35.68
C LYS A 176 -53.22 4.33 -35.56
N ALA A 177 -53.73 4.09 -34.35
CA ALA A 177 -54.80 3.14 -34.11
C ALA A 177 -56.07 3.53 -34.89
N ASP A 178 -56.47 4.79 -34.85
CA ASP A 178 -57.69 5.25 -35.54
C ASP A 178 -57.63 5.04 -37.06
N GLU A 179 -56.47 5.28 -37.68
CA GLU A 179 -56.25 5.05 -39.11
C GLU A 179 -56.40 3.56 -39.46
N THR A 180 -55.81 2.68 -38.65
CA THR A 180 -55.89 1.23 -38.85
C THR A 180 -57.33 0.71 -38.68
N ILE A 181 -58.03 1.18 -37.65
CA ILE A 181 -59.44 0.85 -37.41
C ILE A 181 -60.29 1.33 -38.57
N ALA A 182 -60.04 2.53 -39.07
CA ALA A 182 -60.80 3.11 -40.15
C ALA A 182 -60.58 2.40 -41.49
N LYS A 183 -59.34 1.98 -41.76
CA LYS A 183 -59.01 1.12 -42.90
C LYS A 183 -59.73 -0.23 -42.83
N ALA A 184 -59.80 -0.85 -41.66
CA ALA A 184 -60.46 -2.15 -41.48
C ALA A 184 -62.00 -2.07 -41.54
N ARG A 185 -62.60 -1.04 -40.96
CA ARG A 185 -64.07 -0.86 -40.93
C ARG A 185 -64.64 -0.21 -42.19
N GLY A 186 -63.78 0.39 -43.01
CA GLY A 186 -64.12 0.97 -44.30
C GLY A 186 -64.66 2.40 -44.25
N THR A 187 -65.02 2.91 -45.43
CA THR A 187 -65.30 4.35 -45.67
C THR A 187 -66.50 4.90 -44.89
N LYS A 188 -67.49 4.07 -44.57
CA LYS A 188 -68.64 4.49 -43.74
C LYS A 188 -68.23 4.89 -42.33
N PHE A 189 -67.23 4.20 -41.77
CA PHE A 189 -66.73 4.50 -40.43
C PHE A 189 -65.91 5.79 -40.39
N LEU A 190 -65.06 6.03 -41.42
CA LEU A 190 -64.35 7.31 -41.60
C LEU A 190 -65.30 8.50 -41.58
N ARG A 191 -66.34 8.48 -42.42
CA ARG A 191 -67.36 9.54 -42.49
C ARG A 191 -68.06 9.77 -41.16
N LYS A 192 -68.22 8.73 -40.33
CA LYS A 192 -68.82 8.84 -38.98
C LYS A 192 -67.89 9.52 -37.99
N ILE A 193 -66.58 9.25 -38.05
CA ILE A 193 -65.56 9.94 -37.24
C ILE A 193 -65.49 11.41 -37.62
N GLU A 194 -65.40 11.74 -38.91
CA GLU A 194 -65.37 13.13 -39.41
C GLU A 194 -66.57 13.94 -38.91
N LYS A 195 -67.78 13.37 -39.00
CA LYS A 195 -68.99 13.99 -38.45
C LYS A 195 -68.90 14.21 -36.94
N LYS A 196 -68.34 13.25 -36.20
CA LYS A 196 -68.21 13.34 -34.74
C LYS A 196 -67.14 14.37 -34.32
N ASN A 197 -66.05 14.49 -35.07
CA ASN A 197 -65.02 15.51 -34.84
C ASN A 197 -65.55 16.93 -35.12
N ASN A 198 -66.44 17.08 -36.12
CA ASN A 198 -67.10 18.34 -36.44
C ASN A 198 -68.25 18.70 -35.47
N GLN A 199 -68.84 17.70 -34.79
CA GLN A 199 -69.75 17.94 -33.69
C GLN A 199 -68.93 18.46 -32.50
N GLY A 200 -68.93 19.78 -32.32
CA GLY A 200 -68.15 20.47 -31.30
C GLY A 200 -68.27 19.86 -29.91
N LYS A 201 -67.25 20.12 -29.08
CA LYS A 201 -67.13 19.56 -27.72
C LYS A 201 -68.43 19.75 -26.94
N ARG A 202 -68.98 18.64 -26.44
CA ARG A 202 -70.05 18.67 -25.44
C ARG A 202 -69.41 18.94 -24.10
N PHE A 203 -69.85 19.99 -23.41
CA PHE A 203 -69.44 20.26 -22.05
C PHE A 203 -69.92 19.11 -21.14
N VAL A 204 -69.05 18.68 -20.22
CA VAL A 204 -69.32 17.69 -19.17
C VAL A 204 -69.67 18.44 -17.90
#